data_AF-A0A2I0Q963-F1
#
_entry.id   AF-A0A2I0Q963-F1
#
_cell.length_a   1.000
_cell.length_b   1.000
_cell.length_c   1.000
_cell.angle_alpha   90.00
_cell.angle_beta   90.00
_cell.angle_gamma   90.00
#
_symmetry.space_group_name_H-M   'P 1'
#
loop_
_entity.id
_entity.type
_entity.pdbx_description
1 polymer ?
#
loop_
_entity_poly.entity_id
_entity_poly.type
_entity_poly.pdbx_seq_one_letter_code
_entity_poly.pdbx_strand_id
1 'polypeptide(L)'
;MSNKKLKRIKATDIELKDKLVAVNRVTKVTKGGRTFSFSAIVVVGNENGIVGFGLGKAKEVSAAIAKGIDDAKKNSGEERRRAHDLFPALW
;
A
#
# COMPACT_ATOMS: atom_id res chain seq x y z
N MET A 1 28.16 10.38 0.23
CA MET A 1 26.99 9.59 0.66
C MET A 1 26.00 9.57 -0.48
N SER A 2 25.88 8.44 -1.17
CA SER A 2 25.18 8.28 -2.45
C SER A 2 23.66 8.33 -2.25
N ASN A 3 23.05 9.42 -2.73
CA ASN A 3 21.61 9.62 -2.72
C ASN A 3 20.97 8.62 -3.69
N LYS A 4 20.39 7.55 -3.15
CA LYS A 4 19.73 6.47 -3.90
C LYS A 4 18.47 7.07 -4.54
N LYS A 5 18.63 7.61 -5.75
CA LYS A 5 17.55 8.11 -6.59
C LYS A 5 16.61 6.92 -6.84
N LEU A 6 15.52 6.85 -6.08
CA LEU A 6 14.46 5.86 -6.24
C LEU A 6 14.04 5.92 -7.71
N LYS A 7 14.26 4.81 -8.45
CA LYS A 7 13.74 4.63 -9.79
C LYS A 7 12.21 4.72 -9.66
N ARG A 8 11.64 5.89 -9.96
CA ARG A 8 10.20 6.07 -10.07
C ARG A 8 9.78 5.32 -11.33
N ILE A 9 9.36 4.07 -11.15
CA ILE A 9 8.91 3.21 -12.22
C ILE A 9 7.66 3.89 -12.82
N LYS A 10 7.71 4.22 -14.12
CA LYS A 10 6.56 4.78 -14.83
C LYS A 10 5.54 3.66 -15.03
N ALA A 11 4.37 3.81 -14.42
CA ALA A 11 3.30 2.82 -14.40
C ALA A 11 2.61 2.56 -15.76
N THR A 12 3.10 3.13 -16.86
CA THR A 12 2.46 3.06 -18.18
C THR A 12 2.74 1.77 -18.96
N ASP A 13 3.83 1.06 -18.66
CA ASP A 13 4.25 -0.16 -19.37
C ASP A 13 4.10 -1.45 -18.54
N ILE A 14 3.59 -1.35 -17.32
CA ILE A 14 3.58 -2.46 -16.37
C ILE A 14 2.14 -2.74 -15.98
N GLU A 15 1.68 -3.96 -16.29
CA GLU A 15 0.44 -4.49 -15.75
C GLU A 15 0.58 -4.64 -14.23
N LEU A 16 0.08 -3.63 -13.52
CA LEU A 16 0.00 -3.62 -12.07
C LEU A 16 -1.35 -4.18 -11.65
N LYS A 17 -1.34 -5.35 -11.00
CA LYS A 17 -2.54 -5.91 -10.37
C LYS A 17 -2.72 -5.25 -8.99
N ASP A 18 -3.92 -4.78 -8.70
CA ASP A 18 -4.29 -4.34 -7.36
C ASP A 18 -4.96 -5.46 -6.55
N LYS A 19 -4.67 -5.49 -5.25
CA LYS A 19 -5.27 -6.43 -4.30
C LYS A 19 -5.63 -5.70 -3.02
N LEU A 20 -6.90 -5.83 -2.64
CA LEU A 20 -7.39 -5.36 -1.35
C LEU A 20 -6.97 -6.34 -0.26
N VAL A 21 -6.21 -5.86 0.73
CA VAL A 21 -5.73 -6.70 1.84
C VAL A 21 -6.73 -6.68 2.98
N ALA A 22 -7.15 -5.48 3.40
CA ALA A 22 -8.04 -5.32 4.54
C ALA A 22 -8.83 -4.01 4.44
N VAL A 23 -10.07 -4.05 4.93
CA VAL A 23 -10.90 -2.87 5.16
C VAL A 23 -11.37 -2.89 6.60
N ASN A 24 -11.05 -1.81 7.31
CA ASN A 24 -11.41 -1.64 8.71
C ASN A 24 -12.31 -0.42 8.87
N ARG A 25 -13.41 -0.57 9.62
CA ARG A 25 -14.22 0.56 10.07
C ARG A 25 -13.57 1.14 11.33
N VAL A 26 -13.02 2.34 11.21
CA VAL A 26 -12.41 3.08 12.32
C VAL A 26 -13.38 4.14 12.85
N THR A 27 -13.35 4.38 14.17
CA THR A 27 -14.28 5.31 14.83
C THR A 27 -13.51 6.37 15.60
N LYS A 28 -13.84 7.64 15.38
CA LYS A 28 -13.39 8.77 16.20
C LYS A 28 -14.49 9.11 17.19
N VAL A 29 -14.20 8.96 18.48
CA VAL A 29 -15.12 9.33 19.57
C VAL A 29 -14.86 10.78 19.97
N THR A 30 -15.91 11.57 20.09
CA THR A 30 -15.87 12.96 20.59
C THR A 30 -16.91 13.13 21.70
N LYS A 31 -16.91 14.29 22.37
CA LYS A 31 -17.86 14.59 23.45
C LYS A 31 -19.33 14.51 23.01
N GLY A 32 -19.62 14.69 21.72
CA GLY A 32 -20.97 14.71 21.15
C GLY A 32 -21.36 13.48 20.34
N GLY A 33 -20.51 12.46 20.24
CA GLY A 33 -20.86 11.23 19.51
C GLY A 33 -19.68 10.48 18.92
N ARG A 34 -19.98 9.63 17.94
CA ARG A 34 -19.01 8.78 17.24
C ARG A 34 -19.06 9.06 15.75
N THR A 35 -17.94 9.47 15.18
CA THR A 35 -17.78 9.61 13.73
C THR A 35 -17.09 8.38 13.19
N PHE A 36 -17.69 7.71 12.20
CA PHE A 36 -17.10 6.55 11.55
C PHE A 36 -16.34 6.94 10.29
N SER A 37 -15.33 6.16 9.95
CA SER A 37 -14.58 6.23 8.69
C SER A 37 -14.07 4.84 8.35
N PHE A 38 -13.68 4.63 7.10
CA PHE A 38 -13.10 3.38 6.63
C PHE A 38 -11.62 3.58 6.32
N SER A 39 -10.82 2.62 6.75
CA SER A 39 -9.42 2.48 6.39
C SER A 39 -9.27 1.27 5.49
N ALA A 40 -8.66 1.44 4.33
CA ALA A 40 -8.35 0.38 3.37
C ALA A 40 -6.84 0.26 3.22
N ILE A 41 -6.36 -0.99 3.23
CA ILE A 41 -4.98 -1.33 2.88
C ILE A 41 -5.00 -2.00 1.52
N VAL A 42 -4.27 -1.42 0.58
CA VAL A 42 -4.21 -1.90 -0.81
C VAL A 42 -2.76 -2.18 -1.17
N VAL A 43 -2.53 -3.29 -1.86
CA VAL A 43 -1.24 -3.64 -2.44
C VAL A 43 -1.38 -3.62 -3.95
N VAL A 44 -0.42 -3.02 -4.64
CA VAL A 44 -0.38 -2.92 -6.09
C VAL A 44 0.98 -3.45 -6.53
N GLY A 45 1.02 -4.40 -7.46
CA GLY A 45 2.29 -4.93 -7.89
C GLY A 45 2.21 -5.81 -9.12
N ASN A 46 3.38 -6.18 -9.61
CA ASN A 46 3.53 -7.24 -10.58
C ASN A 46 4.24 -8.44 -9.93
N GLU A 47 4.07 -9.62 -10.51
CA GLU A 47 4.71 -10.85 -10.04
C GLU A 47 6.24 -10.86 -10.30
N ASN A 48 6.75 -9.80 -10.95
CA ASN A 48 8.14 -9.61 -11.35
C ASN A 48 8.97 -8.81 -10.32
N GLY A 49 8.49 -8.69 -9.07
CA GLY A 49 9.26 -8.10 -7.95
C GLY A 49 9.07 -6.59 -7.76
N ILE A 50 8.13 -5.97 -8.47
CA ILE A 50 7.70 -4.59 -8.22
C ILE A 50 6.42 -4.64 -7.38
N VAL A 51 6.50 -4.18 -6.13
CA VAL A 51 5.36 -4.16 -5.22
C VAL A 51 5.32 -2.80 -4.53
N GLY A 52 4.12 -2.22 -4.49
CA GLY A 52 3.78 -1.02 -3.74
C GLY A 52 2.63 -1.32 -2.80
N PHE A 53 2.63 -0.67 -1.65
CA PHE A 53 1.53 -0.71 -0.71
C PHE A 53 1.03 0.71 -0.45
N GLY A 54 -0.24 0.83 -0.14
CA GLY A 54 -0.89 2.11 0.09
C GLY A 54 -1.97 2.01 1.15
N LEU A 55 -2.11 3.09 1.90
CA LEU A 55 -3.11 3.22 2.96
C LEU A 55 -4.09 4.32 2.59
N GLY A 56 -5.36 3.95 2.48
CA GLY A 56 -6.43 4.90 2.17
C GLY A 56 -7.41 5.05 3.32
N LYS A 57 -7.75 6.29 3.68
CA LYS A 57 -8.79 6.59 4.69
C LYS A 57 -9.82 7.55 4.12
N ALA A 58 -11.10 7.20 4.26
CA ALA A 58 -12.22 8.04 3.81
C ALA A 58 -13.50 7.73 4.61
N LYS A 59 -14.55 8.54 4.40
CA LYS A 59 -15.88 8.30 4.98
C LYS A 59 -16.61 7.12 4.29
N GLU A 60 -16.24 6.82 3.05
CA GLU A 60 -16.79 5.74 2.24
C GLU A 60 -15.72 4.70 1.90
N VAL A 61 -16.15 3.46 1.66
CA VAL A 61 -15.25 2.35 1.35
C VAL A 61 -14.58 2.52 -0.01
N SER A 62 -15.35 2.83 -1.06
CA SER A 62 -14.85 3.06 -2.43
C SER A 62 -13.80 4.17 -2.46
N ALA A 63 -14.06 5.30 -1.80
CA ALA A 63 -13.13 6.41 -1.70
C ALA A 63 -11.87 6.06 -0.91
N ALA A 64 -11.96 5.20 0.11
CA ALA A 64 -10.79 4.72 0.84
C ALA A 64 -9.92 3.82 -0.05
N ILE A 65 -10.53 2.93 -0.83
CA ILE A 65 -9.80 2.04 -1.75
C ILE A 65 -9.09 2.85 -2.83
N ALA A 66 -9.78 3.80 -3.49
CA ALA A 66 -9.18 4.65 -4.52
C ALA A 66 -7.95 5.40 -4.02
N LYS A 67 -8.04 6.00 -2.82
CA LYS A 67 -6.89 6.66 -2.17
C LYS A 67 -5.75 5.70 -1.87
N GLY A 68 -6.07 4.47 -1.45
CA GLY A 68 -5.08 3.42 -1.22
C GLY A 68 -4.35 3.00 -2.49
N ILE A 69 -5.05 2.87 -3.62
CA ILE A 69 -4.45 2.57 -4.93
C ILE A 69 -3.53 3.70 -5.38
N ASP A 70 -3.97 4.96 -5.26
CA ASP A 70 -3.16 6.12 -5.65
C ASP A 70 -1.88 6.25 -4.82
N ASP A 71 -1.96 5.95 -3.52
CA ASP A 71 -0.82 5.95 -2.63
C ASP A 71 0.14 4.77 -2.94
N ALA A 72 -0.41 3.58 -3.19
CA ALA A 72 0.36 2.39 -3.56
C ALA A 72 1.14 2.58 -4.88
N LYS A 73 0.52 3.25 -5.87
CA LYS A 73 1.18 3.58 -7.14
C LYS A 73 2.33 4.59 -6.97
N LYS A 74 2.30 5.43 -5.95
CA LYS A 74 3.37 6.39 -5.63
C LYS A 74 4.53 5.73 -4.87
N ASN A 75 4.22 4.76 -4.02
CA ASN A 75 5.17 4.05 -3.17
C ASN A 75 5.60 2.68 -3.74
N SER A 76 5.47 2.46 -5.05
CA SER A 76 5.93 1.24 -5.70
C SER A 76 7.47 1.16 -5.69
N GLY A 77 7.98 0.23 -4.89
CA GLY A 77 9.39 -0.09 -4.78
C GLY A 77 9.70 -1.43 -5.44
N GLU A 78 10.92 -1.59 -5.94
CA GLU A 78 11.44 -2.89 -6.32
C GLU A 78 11.95 -3.58 -5.05
N GLU A 79 11.14 -4.49 -4.49
CA GLU A 79 11.52 -5.29 -3.33
C GLU A 79 12.39 -6.45 -3.83
N ARG A 80 13.68 -6.17 -4.04
CA ARG A 80 14.69 -7.22 -4.22
C ARG A 80 14.75 -8.02 -2.91
N ARG A 81 14.09 -9.17 -2.91
CA ARG A 81 13.97 -10.16 -1.83
C ARG A 81 15.16 -10.10 -0.85
N ARG A 82 14.96 -9.45 0.31
CA ARG A 82 15.78 -9.66 1.52
C ARG A 82 15.30 -10.83 2.38
N ALA A 83 14.33 -11.63 1.90
CA ALA A 83 13.78 -12.72 2.69
C ALA A 83 14.83 -13.80 3.02
N HIS A 84 15.80 -14.01 2.12
CA HIS A 84 16.93 -14.92 2.36
C HIS A 84 18.01 -14.32 3.28
N ASP A 85 18.07 -12.98 3.40
CA ASP A 85 19.06 -12.27 4.22
C ASP A 85 18.57 -12.01 5.66
N LEU A 86 17.25 -11.95 5.87
CA LEU A 86 16.66 -11.52 7.15
C LEU A 86 16.38 -12.65 8.14
N PHE A 87 16.27 -13.91 7.70
CA PHE A 87 16.06 -15.06 8.59
C PHE A 87 16.81 -16.32 8.12
N PRO A 88 18.15 -16.35 8.18
CA PRO A 88 18.94 -17.52 7.80
C PRO A 88 18.82 -18.73 8.76
N ALA A 89 18.04 -18.63 9.84
CA ALA A 89 18.08 -19.56 10.97
C ALA A 89 16.78 -20.39 11.17
N LEU A 90 15.96 -20.57 10.12
CA LEU A 90 14.68 -21.30 10.21
C LEU A 90 14.61 -22.54 9.31
N TRP A 91 15.77 -23.10 8.94
CA TRP A 91 15.94 -24.42 8.32
C TRP A 91 17.15 -25.11 8.93
#